data_AF-A0A1D3DLD2-F1
#
_entry.id   AF-A0A1D3DLD2-F1
#
_cell.length_a   1.000
_cell.length_b   1.000
_cell.length_c   1.000
_cell.angle_alpha   90.00
_cell.angle_beta   90.00
_cell.angle_gamma   90.00
#
_symmetry.space_group_name_H-M   'P 1'
#
loop_
_entity.id
_entity.type
_entity.pdbx_description
1 polymer ?
#
loop_
_entity_poly.entity_id
_entity_poly.type
_entity_poly.pdbx_seq_one_letter_code
_entity_poly.pdbx_strand_id
1 'polypeptide(L)'
;MFWKDLLVDLSEGLAGWTDWDGAAFVLGRSLGIFNETETFTQVKWLFWTNNPLGNALHEVLVQLTAAGVLERRDEPDDIQFRWLGR
;
A
#
# COMPACT_ATOMS: atom_id res chain seq x y z
N MET A 1 -11.17 9.68 23.85
CA MET A 1 -10.51 8.38 23.62
C MET A 1 -9.87 8.49 22.25
N PHE A 2 -8.55 8.60 22.21
CA PHE A 2 -7.79 8.87 20.99
C PHE A 2 -7.62 7.57 20.20
N TRP A 3 -8.17 7.49 18.99
CA TRP A 3 -7.91 6.38 18.05
C TRP A 3 -6.57 6.53 17.31
N LYS A 4 -5.60 7.25 17.88
CA LYS A 4 -4.37 7.63 17.16
C LYS A 4 -3.34 6.51 17.02
N ASP A 5 -3.50 5.39 17.72
CA ASP A 5 -2.45 4.37 17.83
C ASP A 5 -2.75 3.08 17.04
N LEU A 6 -3.81 3.01 16.22
CA LEU A 6 -4.28 1.77 15.57
C LEU A 6 -4.24 1.79 14.02
N LEU A 7 -3.75 2.88 13.42
CA LEU A 7 -3.59 2.97 11.97
C LEU A 7 -2.09 2.96 11.65
N VAL A 8 -1.69 2.07 10.74
CA VAL A 8 -0.35 2.10 10.18
C VAL A 8 -0.18 3.43 9.46
N ASP A 9 0.87 4.17 9.79
CA ASP A 9 1.23 5.35 9.01
C ASP A 9 1.79 4.88 7.67
N LEU A 10 1.17 5.32 6.58
CA LEU A 10 1.60 4.99 5.23
C LEU A 10 3.05 5.39 4.96
N SER A 11 3.50 6.50 5.56
CA SER A 11 4.86 7.00 5.41
C SER A 11 5.89 6.10 6.10
N GLU A 12 5.56 5.56 7.27
CA GLU A 12 6.40 4.60 7.99
C GLU A 12 6.39 3.24 7.29
N GLY A 13 5.20 2.78 6.88
CA GLY A 13 5.02 1.49 6.23
C GLY A 13 5.66 1.40 4.84
N LEU A 14 5.92 2.53 4.18
CA LEU A 14 6.60 2.63 2.89
C LEU A 14 7.94 3.36 2.98
N ALA A 15 8.59 3.40 4.14
CA ALA A 15 9.92 4.02 4.26
C ALA A 15 10.98 3.34 3.38
N GLY A 16 10.80 2.04 3.10
CA GLY A 16 11.60 1.25 2.16
C GLY A 16 10.88 0.96 0.85
N TRP A 17 11.63 0.48 -0.15
CA TRP A 17 11.06 -0.06 -1.37
C TRP A 17 10.23 -1.30 -1.04
N THR A 18 8.96 -1.26 -1.43
CA THR A 18 7.98 -2.32 -1.19
C THR A 18 7.29 -2.66 -2.49
N ASP A 19 7.16 -3.95 -2.79
CA ASP A 19 6.45 -4.45 -3.97
C ASP A 19 4.99 -3.95 -3.99
N TRP A 20 4.40 -3.86 -5.17
CA TRP A 20 3.13 -3.16 -5.36
C TRP A 20 1.99 -3.72 -4.51
N ASP A 21 1.96 -5.03 -4.29
CA ASP A 21 0.92 -5.71 -3.52
C ASP A 21 1.13 -5.50 -2.01
N GLY A 22 2.37 -5.52 -1.55
CA GLY A 22 2.76 -5.11 -0.21
C GLY A 22 2.42 -3.65 0.06
N ALA A 23 2.67 -2.76 -0.90
CA ALA A 23 2.34 -1.35 -0.78
C ALA A 23 0.83 -1.11 -0.77
N ALA A 24 0.08 -1.84 -1.59
CA ALA A 24 -1.38 -1.78 -1.62
C ALA A 24 -1.98 -2.28 -0.29
N PHE A 25 -1.37 -3.29 0.31
CA PHE A 25 -1.76 -3.78 1.64
C PHE A 25 -1.49 -2.75 2.75
N VAL A 26 -0.31 -2.12 2.77
CA VAL A 26 0.01 -1.04 3.72
C VAL A 26 -0.97 0.13 3.57
N LEU A 27 -1.27 0.53 2.33
CA LEU A 27 -2.28 1.54 2.05
C LEU A 27 -3.66 1.14 2.58
N GLY A 28 -4.08 -0.10 2.33
CA GLY A 28 -5.35 -0.60 2.84
C GLY A 28 -5.44 -0.58 4.37
N ARG A 29 -4.35 -0.89 5.08
CA ARG A 29 -4.27 -0.75 6.54
C ARG A 29 -4.34 0.72 6.98
N SER A 30 -3.64 1.60 6.28
CA SER A 30 -3.62 3.05 6.58
C SER A 30 -5.00 3.70 6.38
N LEU A 31 -5.80 3.17 5.44
CA LEU A 31 -7.18 3.59 5.18
C LEU A 31 -8.22 2.90 6.08
N GLY A 32 -7.81 1.96 6.95
CA GLY A 32 -8.70 1.18 7.80
C GLY A 32 -9.54 0.13 7.08
N ILE A 33 -9.15 -0.28 5.87
CA ILE A 33 -9.83 -1.32 5.07
C ILE A 33 -9.51 -2.71 5.60
N PHE A 34 -8.24 -2.95 5.96
CA PHE A 34 -7.79 -4.21 6.55
C PHE A 34 -7.59 -4.04 8.06
N ASN A 35 -8.03 -5.04 8.82
CA ASN A 35 -7.84 -5.08 10.26
C ASN A 35 -6.36 -5.28 10.61
N GLU A 36 -5.94 -4.87 11.81
CA GLU A 36 -4.56 -5.03 12.27
C GLU A 36 -4.10 -6.50 12.31
N THR A 37 -5.03 -7.40 12.63
CA THR A 37 -4.77 -8.85 12.73
C THR A 37 -4.79 -9.55 11.38
N GLU A 38 -5.29 -8.90 10.32
CA GLU A 38 -5.25 -9.47 8.98
C GLU A 38 -3.82 -9.43 8.46
N THR A 39 -3.32 -10.61 8.10
CA THR A 39 -2.01 -10.78 7.49
C THR A 39 -2.10 -10.62 5.99
N PHE A 40 -1.00 -10.20 5.36
CA PHE A 40 -0.91 -10.11 3.90
C PHE A 40 -1.33 -11.42 3.21
N THR A 41 -0.91 -12.58 3.72
CA THR A 41 -1.24 -13.90 3.15
C THR A 41 -2.74 -14.16 3.08
N GLN A 42 -3.53 -13.68 4.04
CA GLN A 42 -4.99 -13.86 4.06
C GLN A 42 -5.69 -13.04 2.97
N VAL A 43 -5.14 -11.88 2.63
CA VAL A 43 -5.74 -10.95 1.66
C VAL A 43 -5.02 -10.93 0.31
N LYS A 44 -3.93 -11.71 0.17
CA LYS A 44 -3.07 -11.78 -1.02
C LYS A 44 -3.85 -12.01 -2.32
N TRP A 45 -4.91 -12.81 -2.25
CA TRP A 45 -5.78 -13.09 -3.39
C TRP A 45 -6.44 -11.83 -3.98
N LEU A 46 -6.63 -10.76 -3.19
CA LEU A 46 -7.13 -9.46 -3.67
C LEU A 46 -6.17 -8.81 -4.68
N PHE A 47 -4.87 -9.03 -4.52
CA PHE A 47 -3.85 -8.42 -5.37
C PHE A 47 -3.50 -9.32 -6.56
N TRP A 48 -3.67 -10.64 -6.43
CA TRP A 48 -3.26 -11.60 -7.46
C TRP A 48 -4.43 -12.09 -8.32
N THR A 49 -5.58 -11.45 -8.20
CA THR A 49 -6.76 -11.66 -9.04
C THR A 49 -7.25 -10.32 -9.57
N ASN A 50 -8.16 -10.32 -10.54
CA ASN A 50 -8.82 -9.10 -11.01
C ASN A 50 -9.90 -8.65 -10.00
N ASN A 51 -9.47 -8.29 -8.80
CA ASN A 51 -10.35 -7.87 -7.72
C ASN A 51 -10.55 -6.33 -7.74
N PRO A 52 -11.79 -5.82 -7.71
CA PRO A 52 -12.04 -4.39 -7.76
C PRO A 52 -11.34 -3.58 -6.64
N LEU A 53 -11.24 -4.13 -5.43
CA LEU A 53 -10.58 -3.47 -4.31
C LEU A 53 -9.06 -3.44 -4.50
N GLY A 54 -8.47 -4.55 -4.94
CA GLY A 54 -7.03 -4.61 -5.28
C GLY A 54 -6.65 -3.62 -6.38
N ASN A 55 -7.46 -3.54 -7.43
CA ASN A 55 -7.27 -2.59 -8.53
C ASN A 55 -7.35 -1.13 -8.04
N ALA A 56 -8.35 -0.80 -7.23
CA ALA A 56 -8.51 0.54 -6.68
C ALA A 56 -7.33 0.95 -5.78
N LEU A 57 -6.84 0.04 -4.93
CA LEU A 57 -5.67 0.31 -4.09
C LEU A 57 -4.42 0.56 -4.93
N HIS A 58 -4.22 -0.22 -5.99
CA HIS A 58 -3.11 0.00 -6.92
C HIS A 58 -3.21 1.37 -7.63
N GLU A 59 -4.40 1.75 -8.11
CA GLU A 59 -4.61 3.05 -8.75
C GLU A 59 -4.28 4.22 -7.81
N VAL A 60 -4.61 4.11 -6.52
CA VAL A 60 -4.25 5.12 -5.53
C VAL A 60 -2.73 5.26 -5.38
N LEU A 61 -1.97 4.15 -5.36
CA LEU A 61 -0.50 4.22 -5.32
C LEU A 61 0.07 4.95 -6.54
N VAL A 62 -0.49 4.70 -7.73
CA VAL A 62 -0.11 5.38 -8.97
C VAL A 62 -0.43 6.88 -8.89
N GLN A 63 -1.61 7.24 -8.39
CA GLN A 63 -2.01 8.64 -8.19
C GLN A 63 -1.10 9.37 -7.19
N LEU A 64 -0.74 8.71 -6.08
CA LEU A 64 0.19 9.26 -5.09
C LEU A 64 1.62 9.43 -5.65
N THR A 65 2.03 8.55 -6.56
CA THR A 65 3.28 8.70 -7.31
C THR A 65 3.22 9.93 -8.22
N ALA A 66 2.13 10.08 -8.98
CA ALA A 66 1.92 11.24 -9.85
C ALA A 66 1.87 12.56 -9.07
N ALA A 67 1.38 12.54 -7.83
CA ALA A 67 1.37 13.68 -6.92
C ALA A 67 2.73 13.97 -6.25
N GLY A 68 3.74 13.12 -6.45
CA GLY A 68 5.07 13.24 -5.83
C GLY A 68 5.10 12.90 -4.35
N VAL A 69 4.14 12.10 -3.86
CA VAL A 69 4.13 11.57 -2.49
C VAL A 69 4.92 10.27 -2.41
N LEU A 70 4.77 9.41 -3.42
CA LEU A 70 5.51 8.17 -3.56
C LEU A 70 6.51 8.25 -4.71
N GLU A 71 7.60 7.51 -4.58
CA GLU A 71 8.48 7.13 -5.68
C GLU A 71 8.05 5.76 -6.19
N ARG A 72 8.04 5.59 -7.52
CA ARG A 72 7.78 4.30 -8.18
C ARG A 72 9.04 3.85 -8.91
N ARG A 73 9.33 2.55 -8.82
CA ARG A 73 10.37 1.87 -9.58
C ARG A 73 9.75 0.72 -10.36
N ASP A 74 10.02 0.67 -11.65
CA ASP A 74 9.65 -0.46 -12.50
C ASP A 74 10.90 -1.34 -12.70
N GLU A 75 10.95 -2.48 -12.02
CA GLU A 75 11.94 -3.53 -12.26
C GLU A 75 11.36 -4.57 -13.25
N PRO A 76 12.19 -5.41 -13.90
CA PRO A 76 11.72 -6.33 -14.94
C PRO A 76 10.61 -7.29 -14.50
N ASP A 77 10.61 -7.65 -13.21
CA ASP A 77 9.71 -8.65 -12.63
C ASP A 77 8.77 -8.06 -11.58
N ASP A 78 8.96 -6.81 -11.14
CA ASP A 78 8.14 -6.20 -10.09
C ASP A 78 8.06 -4.67 -10.15
N ILE A 79 6.97 -4.11 -9.64
CA ILE A 79 6.77 -2.68 -9.46
C ILE A 79 6.88 -2.38 -7.97
N GLN A 80 7.76 -1.46 -7.59
CA GLN A 80 7.98 -1.10 -6.20
C GLN A 80 7.64 0.36 -5.93
N PHE A 81 7.18 0.62 -4.70
CA PHE A 81 6.86 1.94 -4.20
C PHE A 81 7.61 2.24 -2.92
N ARG A 82 7.95 3.52 -2.74
CA ARG A 82 8.56 4.04 -1.51
C ARG A 82 8.03 5.44 -1.22
N TRP A 83 7.92 5.79 0.06
CA TRP A 83 7.60 7.14 0.52
C TRP A 83 8.73 8.12 0.17
N LEU A 84 8.40 9.24 -0.48
CA LEU A 84 9.41 10.21 -0.91
C LEU A 84 9.84 11.18 0.20
N GLY A 85 9.10 11.25 1.31
CA GLY A 85 9.41 12.14 2.44
C GLY A 85 9.19 13.60 2.06
N ARG A 86 7.99 14.11 2.33
CA ARG A 86 7.70 15.53 2.20
C ARG A 86 7.27 16.12 3.52
#